data_AF-A0A2S4L163-F1
#
_entry.id   AF-A0A2S4L163-F1
#
_cell.length_a   1.000
_cell.length_b   1.000
_cell.length_c   1.000
_cell.angle_alpha   90.00
_cell.angle_beta   90.00
_cell.angle_gamma   90.00
#
_symmetry.space_group_name_H-M   'P 1'
#
loop_
_entity.id
_entity.type
_entity.pdbx_description
1 polymer ?
#
loop_
_entity_poly.entity_id
_entity_poly.type
_entity_poly.pdbx_seq_one_letter_code
_entity_poly.pdbx_strand_id
1 'polypeptide(L)'
;MIAVVPPDWRFLFIGSKKSVFAVSRGFGIQIQQALGKIDLIVLPKPWVLNTGEDQARLLTDVRFYDEFLPGAAWILKYNRESILCSNSETSRPEDEGFAGYGGLSLRRVSTIKKALGFQKRRNDSGPEDEWFGKRITSIPGEKVANGSKGVFTVENSLMDKPMGYYTPNHGRGLKKDV
;
A
#
# COMPACT_ATOMS: atom_id res chain seq x y z
N MET A 1 -1.19 -14.39 -7.02
CA MET A 1 -2.01 -13.46 -6.21
C MET A 1 -3.33 -13.11 -6.89
N ILE A 2 -3.35 -12.50 -8.08
CA ILE A 2 -4.59 -12.05 -8.75
C ILE A 2 -5.63 -13.19 -8.90
N ALA A 3 -5.18 -14.42 -9.21
CA ALA A 3 -6.07 -15.56 -9.42
C ALA A 3 -6.77 -16.11 -8.16
N VAL A 4 -6.35 -15.71 -6.95
CA VAL A 4 -6.85 -16.31 -5.69
C VAL A 4 -7.55 -15.31 -4.77
N VAL A 5 -7.49 -14.01 -5.08
CA VAL A 5 -8.21 -13.00 -4.28
C VAL A 5 -9.71 -13.00 -4.65
N PRO A 6 -10.60 -12.60 -3.73
CA PRO A 6 -12.02 -12.52 -4.02
C PRO A 6 -12.33 -11.65 -5.25
N PRO A 7 -13.43 -11.92 -5.97
CA PRO A 7 -13.73 -11.22 -7.21
C PRO A 7 -13.83 -9.69 -7.08
N ASP A 8 -14.19 -9.18 -5.91
CA ASP A 8 -14.36 -7.75 -5.64
C ASP A 8 -13.02 -6.99 -5.58
N TRP A 9 -11.90 -7.71 -5.44
CA TRP A 9 -10.58 -7.10 -5.45
C TRP A 9 -10.11 -6.84 -6.88
N ARG A 10 -9.81 -5.58 -7.15
CA ARG A 10 -9.17 -5.11 -8.38
C ARG A 10 -7.74 -4.68 -8.10
N PHE A 11 -6.84 -4.95 -9.03
CA PHE A 11 -5.44 -4.55 -8.95
C PHE A 11 -5.21 -3.30 -9.80
N LEU A 12 -4.45 -2.36 -9.25
CA LEU A 12 -3.97 -1.21 -9.99
C LEU A 12 -2.44 -1.24 -9.96
N PHE A 13 -1.83 -1.40 -11.11
CA PHE A 13 -0.39 -1.26 -11.27
C PHE A 13 -0.08 0.08 -11.88
N ILE A 14 0.72 0.86 -11.16
CA ILE A 14 1.16 2.19 -11.55
C ILE A 14 2.66 2.14 -11.82
N GLY A 15 3.07 2.54 -13.02
CA GLY A 15 4.48 2.51 -13.38
C GLY A 15 4.87 3.44 -14.52
N SER A 16 6.15 3.44 -14.84
CA SER A 16 6.66 4.13 -16.02
C SER A 16 6.11 3.50 -17.31
N LYS A 17 6.15 4.22 -18.43
CA LYS A 17 5.78 3.66 -19.76
C LYS A 17 6.52 2.34 -20.06
N LYS A 18 7.81 2.26 -19.70
CA LYS A 18 8.63 1.05 -19.87
C LYS A 18 8.15 -0.09 -18.98
N SER A 19 7.85 0.20 -17.72
CA SER A 19 7.36 -0.79 -16.75
C SER A 19 5.99 -1.33 -17.16
N VAL A 20 5.06 -0.45 -17.52
CA VAL A 20 3.72 -0.82 -18.01
C VAL A 20 3.83 -1.69 -19.25
N PHE A 21 4.64 -1.29 -20.24
CA PHE A 21 4.87 -2.09 -21.45
C PHE A 21 5.47 -3.47 -21.14
N ALA A 22 6.44 -3.56 -20.22
CA ALA A 22 7.04 -4.84 -19.85
C ALA A 22 6.03 -5.77 -19.15
N VAL A 23 5.24 -5.24 -18.22
CA VAL A 23 4.23 -6.01 -17.47
C VAL A 23 3.05 -6.43 -18.35
N SER A 24 2.60 -5.56 -19.26
CA SER A 24 1.47 -5.84 -20.16
C SER A 24 1.73 -6.97 -21.17
N ARG A 25 2.99 -7.38 -21.35
CA ARG A 25 3.37 -8.49 -22.24
C ARG A 25 3.22 -9.85 -21.59
N GLY A 26 3.06 -9.93 -20.27
CA GLY A 26 2.84 -11.19 -19.58
C GLY A 26 1.48 -11.77 -19.97
N PHE A 27 1.45 -12.99 -20.50
CA PHE A 27 0.20 -13.65 -20.91
C PHE A 27 -0.83 -13.71 -19.78
N GLY A 28 -0.39 -14.04 -18.56
CA GLY A 28 -1.26 -14.03 -17.38
C GLY A 28 -1.82 -12.65 -17.06
N ILE A 29 -1.06 -11.56 -17.27
CA ILE A 29 -1.54 -10.19 -17.07
C ILE A 29 -2.58 -9.84 -18.13
N GLN A 30 -2.36 -10.20 -19.40
CA GLN A 30 -3.31 -9.94 -20.49
C GLN A 30 -4.67 -10.59 -20.22
N ILE A 31 -4.69 -11.84 -19.76
CA ILE A 31 -5.93 -12.52 -19.35
C ILE A 31 -6.61 -11.74 -18.23
N GLN A 32 -5.87 -11.35 -17.18
CA GLN A 32 -6.47 -10.64 -16.05
C GLN A 32 -6.95 -9.22 -16.43
N GLN A 33 -6.28 -8.54 -17.37
CA GLN A 33 -6.75 -7.27 -17.92
C GLN A 33 -8.04 -7.44 -18.72
N ALA A 34 -8.12 -8.48 -19.56
CA ALA A 34 -9.33 -8.79 -20.33
C ALA A 34 -10.54 -9.12 -19.41
N LEU A 35 -10.26 -9.68 -18.22
CA LEU A 35 -11.26 -9.92 -17.18
C LEU A 35 -11.55 -8.69 -16.29
N GLY A 36 -10.91 -7.54 -16.54
CA GLY A 36 -11.08 -6.32 -15.74
C GLY A 36 -10.50 -6.42 -14.31
N LYS A 37 -9.65 -7.42 -14.04
CA LYS A 37 -9.07 -7.67 -12.71
C LYS A 37 -7.85 -6.81 -12.40
N ILE A 38 -7.14 -6.37 -13.42
CA ILE A 38 -5.97 -5.51 -13.27
C ILE A 38 -5.97 -4.39 -14.29
N ASP A 39 -5.69 -3.18 -13.81
CA ASP A 39 -5.46 -2.00 -14.61
C ASP A 39 -3.97 -1.64 -14.57
N LEU A 40 -3.39 -1.37 -15.74
CA LEU A 40 -2.01 -0.91 -15.90
C LEU A 40 -2.04 0.56 -16.32
N ILE A 41 -1.60 1.46 -15.46
CA ILE A 41 -1.65 2.90 -15.73
C ILE A 41 -0.28 3.56 -15.68
N VAL A 42 -0.11 4.54 -16.56
CA VAL A 42 0.93 5.57 -16.44
C VAL A 42 0.23 6.81 -15.94
N LEU A 43 0.67 7.36 -14.81
CA LEU A 43 0.03 8.54 -14.24
C LEU A 43 0.12 9.74 -15.21
N PRO A 44 -0.97 10.50 -15.39
CA PRO A 44 -0.93 11.73 -16.13
C PRO A 44 -0.19 12.81 -15.33
N LYS A 45 0.26 13.86 -16.03
CA LYS A 45 0.74 15.08 -15.35
C LYS A 45 -0.41 15.66 -14.51
N PRO A 46 -0.13 16.24 -13.32
CA PRO A 46 1.19 16.60 -12.79
C PRO A 46 1.88 15.52 -11.97
N TRP A 47 1.29 14.33 -11.81
CA TRP A 47 1.90 13.29 -10.98
C TRP A 47 3.12 12.67 -11.65
N VAL A 48 4.14 12.43 -10.84
CA VAL A 48 5.38 11.77 -11.18
C VAL A 48 5.59 10.65 -10.15
N LEU A 49 6.32 9.60 -10.49
CA LEU A 49 6.59 8.46 -9.59
C LEU A 49 8.02 7.94 -9.77
N ASN A 50 9.01 8.82 -9.59
CA ASN A 50 10.42 8.47 -9.74
C ASN A 50 11.11 8.22 -8.40
N THR A 51 10.68 8.95 -7.36
CA THR A 51 11.30 8.95 -6.02
C THR A 51 10.32 8.51 -4.95
N GLY A 52 10.83 8.21 -3.74
CA GLY A 52 9.98 7.93 -2.58
C GLY A 52 9.11 9.13 -2.18
N GLU A 53 9.62 10.35 -2.34
CA GLU A 53 8.84 11.58 -2.11
C GLU A 53 7.72 11.75 -3.15
N ASP A 54 7.97 11.42 -4.42
CA ASP A 54 6.93 11.44 -5.44
C ASP A 54 5.77 10.50 -5.07
N GLN A 55 6.10 9.30 -4.58
CA GLN A 55 5.11 8.36 -4.04
C GLN A 55 4.37 8.94 -2.84
N ALA A 56 5.10 9.56 -1.90
CA ALA A 56 4.50 10.20 -0.73
C ALA A 56 3.52 11.30 -1.14
N ARG A 57 3.88 12.14 -2.12
CA ARG A 57 3.01 13.22 -2.63
C ARG A 57 1.74 12.66 -3.28
N LEU A 58 1.86 11.61 -4.10
CA LEU A 58 0.72 10.94 -4.73
C LEU A 58 -0.25 10.38 -3.66
N LEU A 59 0.27 9.67 -2.67
CA LEU A 59 -0.53 9.03 -1.63
C LEU A 59 -1.14 10.04 -0.65
N THR A 60 -0.60 11.26 -0.57
CA THR A 60 -1.21 12.37 0.19
C THR A 60 -2.08 13.30 -0.64
N ASP A 61 -2.40 12.95 -1.89
CA ASP A 61 -3.28 13.74 -2.75
C ASP A 61 -4.67 13.10 -2.80
N VAL A 62 -5.69 13.80 -2.32
CA VAL A 62 -7.06 13.28 -2.27
C VAL A 62 -7.59 12.90 -3.66
N ARG A 63 -7.17 13.64 -4.69
CA ARG A 63 -7.56 13.42 -6.08
C ARG A 63 -7.16 12.04 -6.58
N PHE A 64 -6.05 11.49 -6.08
CA PHE A 64 -5.64 10.14 -6.45
C PHE A 64 -6.73 9.11 -6.09
N TYR A 65 -7.34 9.26 -4.92
CA TYR A 65 -8.38 8.34 -4.45
C TYR A 65 -9.72 8.54 -5.17
N ASP A 66 -10.04 9.77 -5.58
CA ASP A 66 -11.28 10.09 -6.29
C ASP A 66 -11.20 9.69 -7.77
N GLU A 67 -10.07 9.97 -8.43
CA GLU A 67 -9.90 9.78 -9.87
C GLU A 67 -9.51 8.33 -10.23
N PHE A 68 -8.62 7.69 -9.45
CA PHE A 68 -8.06 6.38 -9.81
C PHE A 68 -8.61 5.22 -8.99
N LEU A 69 -9.19 5.49 -7.81
CA LEU A 69 -9.70 4.46 -6.92
C LEU A 69 -11.17 4.72 -6.49
N PRO A 70 -12.07 5.07 -7.44
CA PRO A 70 -13.47 5.35 -7.10
C PRO A 70 -14.15 4.11 -6.52
N GLY A 71 -14.88 4.29 -5.42
CA GLY A 71 -15.63 3.22 -4.75
C GLY A 71 -14.80 2.23 -3.95
N ALA A 72 -13.46 2.36 -3.91
CA ALA A 72 -12.62 1.52 -3.08
C ALA A 72 -12.87 1.80 -1.59
N ALA A 73 -13.26 0.79 -0.83
CA ALA A 73 -13.37 0.89 0.63
C ALA A 73 -12.01 0.67 1.33
N TRP A 74 -11.21 -0.24 0.77
CA TRP A 74 -9.92 -0.66 1.29
C TRP A 74 -8.87 -0.67 0.19
N ILE A 75 -7.63 -0.36 0.57
CA ILE A 75 -6.46 -0.42 -0.32
C ILE A 75 -5.41 -1.27 0.36
N LEU A 76 -5.00 -2.34 -0.32
CA LEU A 76 -3.77 -3.07 -0.02
C LEU A 76 -2.67 -2.53 -0.93
N LYS A 77 -1.76 -1.73 -0.37
CA LYS A 77 -0.61 -1.20 -1.08
C LYS A 77 0.61 -2.05 -0.77
N TYR A 78 1.29 -2.52 -1.81
CA TYR A 78 2.57 -3.21 -1.72
C TYR A 78 3.51 -2.67 -2.80
N ASN A 79 4.82 -2.71 -2.57
CA ASN A 79 5.84 -2.33 -3.56
C ASN A 79 6.91 -3.44 -3.70
N ARG A 80 7.97 -3.17 -4.48
CA ARG A 80 9.05 -4.14 -4.71
C ARG A 80 9.84 -4.56 -3.46
N GLU A 81 9.73 -3.80 -2.37
CA GLU A 81 10.39 -4.06 -1.08
C GLU A 81 9.45 -4.76 -0.09
N SER A 82 8.32 -5.27 -0.60
CA SER A 82 7.28 -5.94 0.16
C SER A 82 7.21 -7.41 -0.20
N ILE A 83 7.05 -8.28 0.79
CA ILE A 83 6.78 -9.71 0.61
C ILE A 83 5.47 -10.01 1.33
N LEU A 84 4.52 -10.65 0.64
CA LEU A 84 3.29 -11.15 1.25
C LEU A 84 3.39 -12.67 1.44
N CYS A 85 3.11 -13.14 2.65
CA CYS A 85 3.22 -14.54 3.02
C CYS A 85 1.85 -15.23 2.90
N SER A 86 1.70 -16.16 1.95
CA SER A 86 0.44 -16.86 1.70
C SER A 86 0.06 -17.87 2.79
N ASN A 87 1.00 -18.28 3.64
CA ASN A 87 0.80 -19.26 4.71
C ASN A 87 0.78 -18.60 6.11
N SER A 88 0.35 -17.34 6.21
CA SER A 88 0.16 -16.72 7.52
C SER A 88 -1.14 -17.20 8.14
N GLU A 89 -1.06 -17.66 9.39
CA GLU A 89 -2.22 -18.01 10.23
C GLU A 89 -2.91 -16.75 10.79
N THR A 90 -2.34 -15.57 10.54
CA THR A 90 -2.85 -14.30 11.05
C THR A 90 -3.83 -13.71 10.05
N SER A 91 -5.03 -13.39 10.51
CA SER A 91 -6.06 -12.72 9.72
C SER A 91 -5.82 -11.20 9.66
N ARG A 92 -6.53 -10.53 8.75
CA ARG A 92 -6.55 -9.06 8.64
C ARG A 92 -6.88 -8.44 10.01
N PRO A 93 -6.15 -7.41 10.47
CA PRO A 93 -6.53 -6.69 11.69
C PRO A 93 -7.93 -6.10 11.53
N GLU A 94 -8.83 -6.46 12.46
CA GLU A 94 -10.22 -5.97 12.47
C GLU A 94 -10.28 -4.54 13.01
N ASP A 95 -11.15 -3.71 12.42
CA ASP A 95 -11.46 -2.34 12.87
C ASP A 95 -10.32 -1.30 12.82
N GLU A 96 -9.25 -1.59 12.08
CA GLU A 96 -8.09 -0.70 12.01
C GLU A 96 -8.10 0.11 10.71
N GLY A 97 -8.13 1.44 10.82
CA GLY A 97 -8.20 2.35 9.67
C GLY A 97 -6.92 2.37 8.84
N PHE A 98 -5.80 2.00 9.45
CA PHE A 98 -4.47 1.92 8.82
C PHE A 98 -3.61 0.85 9.50
N ALA A 99 -3.00 -0.03 8.73
CA ALA A 99 -2.12 -1.09 9.22
C ALA A 99 -0.90 -1.26 8.31
N GLY A 100 0.26 -1.56 8.90
CA GLY A 100 1.51 -1.83 8.19
C GLY A 100 2.42 -0.62 8.00
N TYR A 101 3.49 -0.81 7.22
CA TYR A 101 4.62 0.11 7.12
C TYR A 101 5.04 0.34 5.67
N GLY A 102 5.33 1.60 5.35
CA GLY A 102 5.96 2.04 4.12
C GLY A 102 5.44 1.34 2.87
N GLY A 103 6.25 0.39 2.37
CA GLY A 103 6.00 -0.39 1.17
C GLY A 103 4.75 -1.26 1.22
N LEU A 104 4.42 -1.84 2.37
CA LEU A 104 3.31 -2.78 2.57
C LEU A 104 2.35 -2.29 3.64
N SER A 105 1.14 -1.92 3.22
CA SER A 105 0.12 -1.41 4.14
C SER A 105 -1.29 -1.71 3.67
N LEU A 106 -2.20 -1.85 4.64
CA LEU A 106 -3.63 -1.95 4.44
C LEU A 106 -4.30 -0.68 4.98
N ARG A 107 -5.14 -0.05 4.17
CA ARG A 107 -5.65 1.29 4.44
C ARG A 107 -7.13 1.38 4.14
N ARG A 108 -7.91 1.96 5.04
CA ARG A 108 -9.31 2.28 4.81
C ARG A 108 -9.43 3.64 4.14
N VAL A 109 -10.07 3.70 2.97
CA VAL A 109 -10.12 4.92 2.15
C VAL A 109 -10.86 6.04 2.87
N SER A 110 -11.91 5.74 3.63
CA SER A 110 -12.62 6.75 4.42
C SER A 110 -11.72 7.40 5.47
N THR A 111 -10.86 6.62 6.12
CA THR A 111 -9.92 7.11 7.14
C THR A 111 -8.83 7.99 6.50
N ILE A 112 -8.29 7.57 5.35
CA ILE A 112 -7.34 8.36 4.57
C ILE A 112 -7.95 9.70 4.15
N LYS A 113 -9.16 9.68 3.56
CA LYS A 113 -9.85 10.90 3.13
C LYS A 113 -10.16 11.84 4.29
N LYS A 114 -10.57 11.31 5.46
CA LYS A 114 -10.73 12.11 6.68
C LYS A 114 -9.41 12.81 7.03
N ALA A 115 -8.30 12.08 7.13
CA ALA A 115 -7.01 12.66 7.47
C ALA A 115 -6.56 13.76 6.50
N LEU A 116 -6.73 13.53 5.18
CA LEU A 116 -6.41 14.51 4.14
C LEU A 116 -7.36 15.72 4.11
N GLY A 117 -8.60 15.55 4.56
CA GLY A 117 -9.56 16.64 4.71
C GLY A 117 -9.22 17.60 5.86
N PHE A 118 -8.55 17.10 6.91
CA PHE A 118 -8.14 17.93 8.05
C PHE A 118 -6.76 18.55 7.89
N GLN A 119 -5.82 17.84 7.27
CA GLN A 119 -4.43 18.30 7.15
C GLN A 119 -3.84 17.92 5.80
N LYS A 120 -2.98 18.81 5.29
CA LYS A 120 -2.15 18.54 4.12
C LYS A 120 -0.72 18.24 4.57
N ARG A 121 -0.12 17.15 4.06
CA ARG A 121 1.31 16.89 4.26
C ARG A 121 2.12 17.98 3.54
N ARG A 122 3.13 18.52 4.20
CA ARG A 122 4.10 19.41 3.54
C ARG A 122 5.04 18.56 2.68
N ASN A 123 5.30 19.00 1.46
CA ASN A 123 6.26 18.33 0.60
C ASN A 123 7.63 18.24 1.29
N ASP A 124 8.33 17.13 1.06
CA ASP A 124 9.69 16.87 1.55
C ASP A 124 9.81 16.84 3.08
N SER A 125 8.69 16.67 3.81
CA SER A 125 8.68 16.69 5.28
C SER A 125 8.92 15.33 5.95
N GLY A 126 9.11 14.26 5.18
CA GLY A 126 9.27 12.88 5.66
C GLY A 126 8.27 11.88 5.07
N PRO A 127 8.37 10.58 5.44
CA PRO A 127 7.55 9.52 4.87
C PRO A 127 6.04 9.72 5.07
N GLU A 128 5.26 9.30 4.07
CA GLU A 128 3.80 9.45 4.06
C GLU A 128 3.10 8.56 5.10
N ASP A 129 3.58 7.34 5.29
CA ASP A 129 3.05 6.36 6.24
C ASP A 129 3.23 6.83 7.69
N GLU A 130 4.41 7.34 8.04
CA GLU A 130 4.63 7.99 9.34
C GLU A 130 3.72 9.20 9.54
N TRP A 131 3.51 9.99 8.48
CA TRP A 131 2.63 11.14 8.53
C TRP A 131 1.19 10.72 8.81
N PHE A 132 0.67 9.71 8.11
CA PHE A 132 -0.67 9.16 8.35
C PHE A 132 -0.78 8.54 9.74
N GLY A 133 0.19 7.73 10.18
CA GLY A 133 0.17 7.11 11.51
C GLY A 133 -0.01 8.13 12.64
N LYS A 134 0.67 9.27 12.56
CA LYS A 134 0.54 10.36 13.56
C LYS A 134 -0.81 11.08 13.50
N ARG A 135 -1.43 11.21 12.31
CA ARG A 135 -2.68 11.96 12.14
C ARG A 135 -3.90 11.08 12.43
N ILE A 136 -3.90 9.83 11.97
CA ILE A 136 -5.01 8.91 12.17
C ILE A 136 -5.21 8.62 13.66
N THR A 137 -4.14 8.46 14.42
CA THR A 137 -4.20 8.32 15.89
C THR A 137 -4.79 9.53 16.60
N SER A 138 -4.79 10.71 15.96
CA SER A 138 -5.41 11.94 16.48
C SER A 138 -6.88 12.09 16.08
N ILE A 139 -7.43 11.24 15.19
CA ILE A 139 -8.83 11.29 14.77
C ILE A 139 -9.68 10.47 15.74
N PRO A 140 -10.71 11.07 16.38
CA PRO A 140 -11.58 10.33 17.29
C PRO A 140 -12.24 9.12 16.60
N GLY A 141 -12.10 7.93 17.20
CA GLY A 141 -12.72 6.69 16.74
C GLY A 141 -11.96 5.95 15.63
N GLU A 142 -10.83 6.47 15.13
CA GLU A 142 -9.96 5.75 14.19
C GLU A 142 -8.79 5.11 14.93
N LYS A 143 -8.39 3.91 14.51
CA LYS A 143 -7.27 3.15 15.09
C LYS A 143 -6.21 2.84 14.04
N VAL A 144 -4.96 2.79 14.49
CA VAL A 144 -3.81 2.36 13.69
C VAL A 144 -3.27 1.07 14.27
N ALA A 145 -3.08 0.06 13.43
CA ALA A 145 -2.62 -1.26 13.84
C ALA A 145 -1.14 -1.19 14.16
N ASN A 146 -0.85 -0.92 15.42
CA ASN A 146 0.51 -0.71 15.90
C ASN A 146 0.72 -1.58 17.14
N GLY A 147 1.22 -2.81 16.98
CA GLY A 147 1.51 -3.68 18.12
C GLY A 147 1.51 -5.18 17.83
N SER A 148 2.08 -5.93 18.78
CA SER A 148 2.43 -7.36 18.75
C SER A 148 1.28 -8.36 18.59
N LYS A 149 0.02 -7.92 18.54
CA LYS A 149 -1.13 -8.79 18.24
C LYS A 149 -1.66 -8.44 16.86
N GLY A 150 -1.55 -9.38 15.91
CA GLY A 150 -2.10 -9.21 14.56
C GLY A 150 -1.27 -8.32 13.65
N VAL A 151 0.07 -8.46 13.69
CA VAL A 151 0.97 -7.64 12.86
C VAL A 151 0.76 -7.93 11.38
N PHE A 152 0.07 -7.02 10.69
CA PHE A 152 -0.14 -7.10 9.24
C PHE A 152 1.19 -7.03 8.45
N THR A 153 2.16 -6.28 8.95
CA THR A 153 3.47 -6.14 8.31
C THR A 153 4.55 -5.98 9.36
N VAL A 154 5.59 -6.78 9.27
CA VAL A 154 6.79 -6.65 10.10
C VAL A 154 7.86 -5.89 9.32
N GLU A 155 8.52 -4.93 9.96
CA GLU A 155 9.64 -4.19 9.40
C GLU A 155 10.95 -4.58 10.09
N ASN A 156 11.98 -4.92 9.31
CA ASN A 156 13.36 -5.16 9.76
C ASN A 156 13.56 -6.18 10.91
N SER A 157 12.56 -7.01 11.18
CA SER A 157 12.59 -8.06 12.19
C SER A 157 12.01 -9.35 11.59
N LEU A 158 12.61 -10.48 11.93
CA LEU A 158 12.09 -11.80 11.60
C LEU A 158 11.10 -12.20 12.69
N MET A 159 9.89 -12.56 12.29
CA MET A 159 8.83 -13.02 13.18
C MET A 159 8.33 -14.37 12.66
N ASP A 160 7.81 -15.22 13.53
CA ASP A 160 7.18 -16.46 13.08
C ASP A 160 5.82 -16.14 12.41
N LYS A 161 5.65 -16.64 11.18
CA LYS A 161 4.41 -16.55 10.35
C LYS A 161 3.72 -15.17 10.20
N PRO A 162 4.41 -14.05 9.94
CA PRO A 162 3.74 -12.77 9.71
C PRO A 162 2.95 -12.78 8.40
N MET A 163 1.96 -11.89 8.28
CA MET A 163 1.21 -11.72 7.02
C MET A 163 2.07 -11.15 5.90
N GLY A 164 3.04 -10.32 6.24
CA GLY A 164 4.00 -9.81 5.28
C GLY A 164 5.19 -9.12 5.92
N TYR A 165 6.20 -8.95 5.10
CA TYR A 165 7.44 -8.26 5.43
C TYR A 165 7.56 -7.02 4.58
N TYR A 166 7.99 -5.94 5.22
CA TYR A 166 8.52 -4.77 4.54
C TYR A 166 10.01 -4.67 4.85
N THR A 167 10.84 -4.77 3.82
CA THR A 167 12.29 -4.80 3.94
C THR A 167 12.90 -3.62 3.17
N PRO A 168 12.91 -2.41 3.77
CA PRO A 168 13.48 -1.24 3.12
C PRO A 168 14.94 -1.50 2.70
N ASN A 169 15.39 -0.81 1.65
CA ASN A 169 16.74 -0.95 1.10
C ASN A 169 17.07 -2.38 0.63
N HIS A 170 16.06 -3.14 0.23
CA HIS A 170 16.20 -4.51 -0.29
C HIS A 170 16.78 -5.46 0.79
N GLY A 171 16.41 -5.23 2.06
CA GLY A 171 16.88 -6.03 3.19
C GLY A 171 18.34 -5.78 3.60
N ARG A 172 19.02 -4.78 3.02
CA ARG A 172 20.35 -4.36 3.48
C ARG A 172 20.21 -3.62 4.82
N GLY A 173 20.35 -4.36 5.91
CA GLY A 173 20.20 -3.84 7.28
C GLY A 173 19.26 -4.66 8.18
N LEU A 174 18.76 -5.81 7.70
CA LEU A 174 18.00 -6.73 8.55
C LEU A 174 18.88 -7.17 9.73
N LYS A 175 18.32 -7.08 10.95
CA LYS A 175 18.95 -7.66 12.13
C LYS A 175 19.04 -9.17 11.90
N LYS A 176 20.27 -9.69 11.88
CA LYS A 176 20.55 -11.12 11.59
C LYS A 176 20.30 -12.03 12.79
N ASP A 177 19.99 -11.46 13.94
CA ASP A 177 19.92 -12.20 15.20
C ASP A 177 18.46 -12.54 15.50
N VAL A 178 18.14 -13.83 15.34
CA VAL A 178 16.97 -14.54 15.89
C VAL A 178 17.49 -15.77 16.61
#